data_AF-A0A7X8ATF3-F1
#
_entry.id   AF-A0A7X8ATF3-F1
#
_cell.length_a   1.000
_cell.length_b   1.000
_cell.length_c   1.000
_cell.angle_alpha   90.00
_cell.angle_beta   90.00
_cell.angle_gamma   90.00
#
_symmetry.space_group_name_H-M   'P 1'
#
loop_
_entity.id
_entity.type
_entity.pdbx_description
1 polymer ?
#
loop_
_entity_poly.entity_id
_entity_poly.type
_entity_poly.pdbx_seq_one_letter_code
_entity_poly.pdbx_strand_id
1 'polypeptide(L)'
;MAGEKRFGTALFGFKQSDVNSYIEKILREFDDKLKEKENEIIELKNQCRELRIKYEDMARKTDHFNEDRAKIADVLIKAQEKAELILQDARRQADEERRRLSQMTEQEKEKLVDMKEEIKILKKEISNTLKKYESDLERVVEFAERKTNESGFRGLDKVDDKKDDLSEEIIEEIMEEYAAKTDTQTETEE
;
A
#
# COMPACT_ATOMS: atom_id res chain seq x y z
N MET A 1 69.01 51.90 37.59
CA MET A 1 69.68 52.83 38.53
C MET A 1 71.19 52.68 38.40
N ALA A 2 71.81 53.58 37.65
CA ALA A 2 73.25 53.67 37.48
C ALA A 2 73.73 54.84 38.35
N GLY A 3 74.52 54.57 39.40
CA GLY A 3 75.10 55.62 40.25
C GLY A 3 75.37 55.27 41.71
N GLU A 4 74.73 54.23 42.27
CA GLU A 4 75.03 53.81 43.65
C GLU A 4 76.33 52.99 43.73
N LYS A 5 77.24 53.36 44.64
CA LYS A 5 78.50 52.64 44.89
C LYS A 5 78.18 51.19 45.30
N ARG A 6 78.32 50.25 44.36
CA ARG A 6 78.03 48.81 44.54
C ARG A 6 79.06 48.09 45.43
N PHE A 7 80.22 48.71 45.65
CA PHE A 7 81.37 48.11 46.31
C PHE A 7 82.01 49.13 47.27
N GLY A 8 82.44 48.68 48.46
CA GLY A 8 83.28 49.46 49.36
C GLY A 8 84.65 49.76 48.74
N THR A 9 85.32 50.83 49.20
CA THR A 9 86.63 51.26 48.68
C THR A 9 87.73 50.85 49.66
N ALA A 10 88.78 50.17 49.16
CA ALA A 10 89.99 49.83 49.89
C ALA A 10 91.14 50.78 49.47
N LEU A 11 92.27 50.77 50.20
CA LEU A 11 93.46 51.60 49.93
C LEU A 11 93.98 51.48 48.47
N PHE A 12 93.64 50.41 47.76
CA PHE A 12 93.88 50.22 46.33
C PHE A 12 92.68 49.55 45.63
N GLY A 13 91.59 50.28 45.42
CA GLY A 13 90.46 49.84 44.58
C GLY A 13 89.21 49.40 45.33
N PHE A 14 88.47 48.43 44.78
CA PHE A 14 87.22 47.93 45.38
C PHE A 14 87.48 46.82 46.39
N LYS A 15 86.64 46.74 47.42
CA LYS A 15 86.70 45.72 48.46
C LYS A 15 86.35 44.35 47.86
N GLN A 16 87.32 43.44 47.89
CA GLN A 16 87.21 42.11 47.28
C GLN A 16 85.99 41.31 47.75
N SER A 17 85.60 41.42 49.03
CA SER A 17 84.40 40.75 49.56
C SER A 17 83.12 41.20 48.85
N ASP A 18 82.99 42.50 48.59
CA ASP A 18 81.79 43.08 48.01
C ASP A 18 81.69 42.74 46.53
N VAL A 19 82.83 42.68 45.84
CA VAL A 19 82.94 42.22 44.46
C VAL A 19 82.59 40.74 44.35
N ASN A 20 83.13 39.89 45.21
CA ASN A 20 82.83 38.45 45.22
C ASN A 20 81.36 38.18 45.50
N SER A 21 80.75 38.83 46.51
CA SER A 21 79.32 38.67 46.80
C SER A 21 78.43 39.15 45.66
N TYR A 22 78.83 40.19 44.94
CA TYR A 22 78.09 40.66 43.77
C TYR A 22 78.19 39.69 42.59
N ILE A 23 79.38 39.16 42.32
CA ILE A 23 79.59 38.13 41.29
C ILE A 23 78.77 36.89 41.62
N GLU A 24 78.81 36.42 42.87
CA GLU A 24 78.03 35.27 43.33
C GLU A 24 76.52 35.50 43.21
N LYS A 25 76.04 36.70 43.57
CA LYS A 25 74.63 37.08 43.40
C LYS A 25 74.22 37.08 41.92
N ILE A 26 75.05 37.62 41.04
CA ILE A 26 74.77 37.64 39.59
C ILE A 26 74.74 36.22 39.02
N LEU A 27 75.72 35.39 39.38
CA LEU A 27 75.77 34.00 38.92
C LEU A 27 74.51 33.25 39.34
N ARG A 28 74.08 33.44 40.60
CA ARG A 28 72.84 32.85 41.10
C ARG A 28 71.59 33.36 40.37
N GLU A 29 71.49 34.66 40.14
CA GLU A 29 70.38 35.24 39.35
C GLU A 29 70.34 34.71 37.90
N PHE A 30 71.50 34.47 37.28
CA PHE A 30 71.58 33.86 35.95
C PHE A 30 71.18 32.38 35.97
N ASP A 31 71.67 31.61 36.94
CA ASP A 31 71.31 30.19 37.11
C ASP A 31 69.80 30.02 37.36
N ASP A 32 69.21 30.88 38.19
CA ASP A 32 67.78 30.86 38.48
C ASP A 32 66.95 31.19 37.23
N LYS A 33 67.36 32.21 36.45
CA LYS A 33 66.71 32.54 35.16
C LYS A 33 66.87 31.45 34.11
N LEU A 34 68.04 30.80 34.05
CA LEU A 34 68.26 29.68 33.15
C LEU A 34 67.30 28.55 33.48
N LYS A 35 67.20 28.16 34.76
CA LYS A 35 66.25 27.13 35.21
C LYS A 35 64.81 27.50 34.93
N GLU A 36 64.42 28.75 35.17
CA GLU A 36 63.05 29.22 34.87
C GLU A 36 62.73 29.07 33.39
N LYS A 37 63.64 29.49 32.50
CA LYS A 37 63.47 29.35 31.05
C LYS A 37 63.49 27.89 30.61
N GLU A 38 64.29 27.05 31.24
CA GLU A 38 64.32 25.60 30.97
C GLU A 38 62.97 24.94 31.31
N ASN A 39 62.38 25.31 32.45
CA ASN A 39 61.05 24.86 32.86
C ASN A 39 59.96 25.35 31.88
N GLU A 40 60.00 26.62 31.48
CA GLU A 40 59.08 27.18 30.49
C GLU A 40 59.17 26.44 29.14
N ILE A 41 60.38 26.09 28.69
CA ILE A 41 60.60 25.30 27.48
C ILE A 41 59.98 23.91 27.61
N ILE A 42 60.09 23.27 28.77
CA ILE A 42 59.50 21.95 29.02
C ILE A 42 57.96 22.04 28.99
N GLU A 43 57.36 23.03 29.65
CA GLU A 43 55.92 23.25 29.63
C GLU A 43 55.40 23.50 28.21
N LEU A 44 56.04 24.41 27.46
CA LEU A 44 55.65 24.70 26.09
C LEU A 44 55.78 23.47 25.18
N LYS A 45 56.83 22.66 25.34
CA LYS A 45 56.96 21.40 24.60
C LYS A 45 55.83 20.43 24.91
N ASN A 46 55.42 20.32 26.17
CA ASN A 46 54.31 19.46 26.58
C ASN A 46 52.98 19.95 26.00
N GLN A 47 52.71 21.26 26.05
CA GLN A 47 51.51 21.85 25.46
C GLN A 47 51.46 21.66 23.94
N CYS A 48 52.58 21.90 23.24
CA CYS A 48 52.69 21.65 21.80
C CYS A 48 52.41 20.18 21.45
N ARG A 49 52.93 19.25 22.25
CA ARG A 49 52.66 17.82 22.05
C ARG A 49 51.19 17.48 22.25
N GLU A 50 50.56 18.00 23.31
CA GLU A 50 49.15 17.76 23.59
C GLU A 50 48.23 18.34 22.51
N LEU A 51 48.50 19.58 22.07
CA LEU A 51 47.77 20.21 20.97
C LEU A 51 47.89 19.43 19.68
N ARG A 52 49.08 18.88 19.39
CA ARG A 52 49.27 18.04 18.20
C ARG A 52 48.43 16.78 18.26
N ILE A 53 48.39 16.10 19.41
CA ILE A 53 47.55 14.90 19.60
C ILE A 53 46.07 15.25 19.40
N LYS A 54 45.60 16.33 20.03
CA LYS A 54 44.21 16.80 19.89
C LYS A 54 43.86 17.13 18.43
N TYR A 55 44.77 17.79 17.71
CA TYR A 55 44.60 18.10 16.29
C TYR A 55 44.49 16.83 15.45
N GLU A 56 45.41 15.87 15.63
CA GLU A 56 45.39 14.59 14.92
C GLU A 56 44.09 13.82 15.18
N ASP A 57 43.61 13.79 16.43
CA ASP A 57 42.34 13.14 16.78
C ASP A 57 41.12 13.84 16.15
N MET A 58 41.09 15.18 16.15
CA MET A 58 40.02 15.94 15.50
C MET A 58 40.02 15.76 13.99
N ALA A 59 41.19 15.71 13.36
CA ALA A 59 41.31 15.45 11.93
C ALA A 59 40.72 14.07 11.58
N ARG A 60 41.12 13.02 12.30
CA ARG A 60 40.58 11.66 12.10
C ARG A 60 39.07 11.58 12.27
N LYS A 61 38.53 12.24 13.31
CA LYS A 61 37.07 12.29 13.54
C LYS A 61 36.34 13.02 12.40
N THR A 62 36.93 14.08 11.87
CA THR A 62 36.37 14.84 10.76
C THR A 62 36.32 14.00 9.49
N ASP A 63 37.38 13.26 9.20
CA ASP A 63 37.44 12.35 8.06
C ASP A 63 36.37 11.25 8.18
N HIS A 64 36.26 10.61 9.34
CA HIS A 64 35.23 9.60 9.60
C HIS A 64 33.81 10.18 9.44
N PHE A 65 33.56 11.40 9.96
CA PHE A 65 32.25 12.04 9.81
C PHE A 65 31.93 12.35 8.34
N ASN A 66 32.92 12.76 7.57
CA ASN A 66 32.75 13.02 6.14
C ASN A 66 32.44 11.74 5.35
N GLU A 67 33.11 10.63 5.67
CA GLU A 67 32.82 9.32 5.08
C GLU A 67 31.40 8.85 5.40
N ASP A 68 30.99 8.94 6.67
CA ASP A 68 29.64 8.55 7.07
C ASP A 68 28.59 9.42 6.41
N ARG A 69 28.83 10.73 6.31
CA ARG A 69 27.92 11.64 5.61
C ARG A 69 27.77 11.27 4.14
N ALA A 70 28.85 10.88 3.47
CA ALA A 70 28.81 10.41 2.09
C ALA A 70 27.98 9.11 1.96
N LYS A 71 28.23 8.12 2.83
CA LYS A 71 27.47 6.86 2.84
C LYS A 71 25.97 7.10 3.09
N ILE A 72 25.64 7.97 4.05
CA ILE A 72 24.25 8.33 4.35
C ILE A 72 23.59 8.99 3.14
N ALA A 73 24.28 9.93 2.48
CA ALA A 73 23.77 10.58 1.27
C ALA A 73 23.46 9.56 0.17
N ASP A 74 24.38 8.61 -0.09
CA ASP A 74 24.18 7.55 -1.08
C ASP A 74 22.96 6.66 -0.75
N VAL A 75 22.77 6.32 0.53
CA VAL A 75 21.62 5.53 0.97
C VAL A 75 20.31 6.33 0.79
N LEU A 76 20.31 7.62 1.12
CA LEU A 76 19.13 8.47 0.96
C LEU A 76 18.74 8.63 -0.51
N ILE A 77 19.72 8.81 -1.40
CA ILE A 77 19.48 8.89 -2.85
C ILE A 77 18.85 7.59 -3.35
N LYS A 78 19.45 6.42 -3.01
CA LYS A 78 18.90 5.12 -3.42
C LYS A 78 17.51 4.86 -2.86
N ALA A 79 17.25 5.30 -1.62
CA ALA A 79 15.94 5.17 -1.00
C ALA A 79 14.90 6.02 -1.74
N GLN A 80 15.25 7.26 -2.10
CA GLN A 80 14.39 8.14 -2.87
C GLN A 80 14.09 7.56 -4.26
N GLU A 81 15.12 7.15 -5.01
CA GLU A 81 14.96 6.53 -6.34
C GLU A 81 14.04 5.31 -6.28
N LYS A 82 14.24 4.44 -5.28
CA LYS A 82 13.39 3.25 -5.10
C LYS A 82 11.96 3.62 -4.73
N ALA A 83 11.75 4.64 -3.90
CA ALA A 83 10.41 5.12 -3.54
C ALA A 83 9.68 5.70 -4.75
N GLU A 84 10.37 6.48 -5.60
CA GLU A 84 9.82 7.02 -6.84
C GLU A 84 9.43 5.90 -7.82
N LEU A 85 10.28 4.88 -7.98
CA LEU A 85 9.96 3.70 -8.78
C LEU A 85 8.72 2.97 -8.28
N ILE A 86 8.61 2.73 -6.96
CA ILE A 86 7.44 2.09 -6.36
C ILE A 86 6.17 2.92 -6.62
N LEU A 87 6.24 4.24 -6.46
CA LEU A 87 5.10 5.13 -6.73
C LEU A 87 4.70 5.10 -8.21
N GLN A 88 5.67 5.08 -9.11
CA GLN A 88 5.41 5.01 -10.55
C GLN A 88 4.77 3.68 -10.94
N ASP A 89 5.29 2.56 -10.43
CA ASP A 89 4.72 1.24 -10.70
C ASP A 89 3.32 1.08 -10.10
N ALA A 90 3.10 1.57 -8.88
CA ALA A 90 1.78 1.55 -8.25
C ALA A 90 0.76 2.36 -9.07
N ARG A 91 1.14 3.54 -9.57
CA ARG A 91 0.28 4.35 -10.46
C ARG A 91 -0.02 3.62 -11.76
N ARG A 92 0.99 3.01 -12.38
CA ARG A 92 0.83 2.24 -13.62
C ARG A 92 -0.11 1.06 -13.44
N GLN A 93 0.08 0.27 -12.38
CA GLN A 93 -0.79 -0.86 -12.06
C GLN A 93 -2.23 -0.41 -11.77
N ALA A 94 -2.41 0.67 -11.01
CA ALA A 94 -3.73 1.22 -10.75
C ALA A 94 -4.43 1.69 -12.02
N ASP A 95 -3.71 2.31 -12.96
CA ASP A 95 -4.25 2.73 -14.24
C ASP A 95 -4.60 1.55 -15.16
N GLU A 96 -3.75 0.52 -15.20
CA GLU A 96 -4.01 -0.72 -15.93
C GLU A 96 -5.26 -1.42 -15.38
N GLU A 97 -5.37 -1.58 -14.05
CA GLU A 97 -6.52 -2.23 -13.43
C GLU A 97 -7.81 -1.42 -13.59
N ARG A 98 -7.73 -0.09 -13.47
CA ARG A 98 -8.87 0.80 -13.75
C ARG A 98 -9.37 0.64 -15.19
N ARG A 99 -8.46 0.56 -16.16
CA ARG A 99 -8.84 0.33 -17.57
C ARG A 99 -9.49 -1.04 -17.76
N ARG A 100 -8.92 -2.08 -17.16
CA ARG A 100 -9.46 -3.44 -17.20
C ARG A 100 -10.88 -3.50 -16.62
N LEU A 101 -11.09 -2.95 -15.43
CA LEU A 101 -12.39 -2.91 -14.78
C LEU A 101 -13.41 -2.10 -15.59
N SER A 102 -12.98 -0.98 -16.19
CA SER A 102 -13.85 -0.17 -17.04
C SER A 102 -14.30 -0.94 -18.29
N GLN A 103 -13.41 -1.70 -18.93
CA GLN A 103 -13.76 -2.53 -20.08
C GLN A 103 -14.72 -3.65 -19.70
N MET A 104 -14.46 -4.36 -18.61
CA MET A 104 -15.36 -5.39 -18.10
C MET A 104 -16.75 -4.82 -17.76
N THR A 105 -16.79 -3.67 -17.10
CA THR A 105 -18.04 -2.98 -16.76
C THR A 105 -18.84 -2.64 -18.01
N GLU A 106 -18.18 -2.18 -19.07
CA GLU A 106 -18.88 -1.83 -20.31
C GLU A 106 -19.42 -3.07 -21.03
N GLN A 107 -18.65 -4.16 -21.09
CA GLN A 107 -19.12 -5.43 -21.65
C GLN A 107 -20.32 -5.99 -20.89
N GLU A 108 -20.30 -5.94 -19.55
CA GLU A 108 -21.44 -6.40 -18.74
C GLU A 108 -22.67 -5.50 -18.91
N LYS A 109 -22.48 -4.19 -19.13
CA LYS A 109 -23.60 -3.29 -19.46
C LYS A 109 -24.21 -3.63 -20.82
N GLU A 110 -23.40 -3.93 -21.83
CA GLU A 110 -23.87 -4.33 -23.15
C GLU A 110 -24.73 -5.60 -23.06
N LYS A 111 -24.22 -6.65 -22.41
CA LYS A 111 -24.98 -7.88 -22.14
C LYS A 111 -26.28 -7.62 -21.39
N LEU A 112 -26.28 -6.71 -20.41
CA LEU A 112 -27.48 -6.36 -19.67
C LEU A 112 -28.56 -5.73 -20.57
N VAL A 113 -28.14 -4.89 -21.52
CA VAL A 113 -29.05 -4.28 -22.50
C VAL A 113 -29.63 -5.35 -23.42
N ASP A 114 -28.81 -6.25 -23.93
CA ASP A 114 -29.23 -7.35 -24.80
C ASP A 114 -30.26 -8.26 -24.10
N MET A 115 -29.94 -8.75 -22.89
CA MET A 115 -30.87 -9.57 -22.10
C MET A 115 -32.19 -8.85 -21.82
N LYS A 116 -32.15 -7.53 -21.57
CA LYS A 116 -33.37 -6.74 -21.36
C LYS A 116 -34.23 -6.64 -22.62
N GLU A 117 -33.60 -6.56 -23.79
CA GLU A 117 -34.31 -6.57 -25.06
C GLU A 117 -34.93 -7.95 -25.35
N GLU A 118 -34.19 -9.04 -25.11
CA GLU A 118 -34.70 -10.41 -25.22
C GLU A 118 -35.91 -10.64 -24.32
N ILE A 119 -35.85 -10.22 -23.05
CA ILE A 119 -36.99 -10.31 -22.11
C ILE A 119 -38.21 -9.55 -22.64
N LYS A 120 -38.00 -8.38 -23.25
CA LYS A 120 -39.08 -7.57 -23.82
C LYS A 120 -39.72 -8.27 -25.03
N ILE A 121 -38.92 -8.88 -25.88
CA ILE A 121 -39.39 -9.68 -27.02
C ILE A 121 -40.18 -10.88 -26.52
N LEU A 122 -39.62 -11.67 -25.61
CA LEU A 122 -40.27 -12.85 -25.03
C LEU A 122 -41.62 -12.49 -24.38
N LYS A 123 -41.67 -11.39 -23.62
CA LYS A 123 -42.94 -10.90 -23.04
C LYS A 123 -43.99 -10.59 -24.09
N LYS A 124 -43.58 -9.98 -25.21
CA LYS A 124 -44.49 -9.68 -26.33
C LYS A 124 -44.98 -10.96 -27.01
N GLU A 125 -44.10 -11.93 -27.21
CA GLU A 125 -44.44 -13.23 -27.79
C GLU A 125 -45.43 -13.99 -26.91
N ILE A 126 -45.17 -14.09 -25.60
CA ILE A 126 -46.09 -14.70 -24.63
C ILE A 126 -47.46 -14.01 -24.69
N SER A 127 -47.49 -12.67 -24.67
CA SER A 127 -48.74 -11.90 -24.72
C SER A 127 -49.51 -12.16 -26.02
N ASN A 128 -48.82 -12.27 -27.16
CA ASN A 128 -49.45 -12.57 -28.44
C ASN A 128 -49.99 -14.00 -28.48
N THR A 129 -49.24 -14.96 -27.94
CA THR A 129 -49.66 -16.37 -27.86
C THR A 129 -50.88 -16.53 -26.96
N LEU A 130 -50.91 -15.89 -25.80
CA LEU A 130 -52.08 -15.88 -24.92
C LEU A 130 -53.32 -15.31 -25.62
N LYS A 131 -53.18 -14.18 -26.34
CA LYS A 131 -54.30 -13.60 -27.13
C LYS A 131 -54.80 -14.53 -28.25
N LYS A 132 -53.90 -15.31 -28.87
CA LYS A 132 -54.30 -16.32 -29.86
C LYS A 132 -55.13 -17.43 -29.20
N TYR A 133 -54.64 -17.97 -28.09
CA TYR A 133 -55.38 -18.99 -27.33
C TYR A 133 -56.73 -18.47 -26.83
N GLU A 134 -56.80 -17.23 -26.35
CA GLU A 134 -58.06 -16.57 -25.96
C GLU A 134 -59.04 -16.49 -27.13
N SER A 135 -58.59 -16.00 -28.30
CA SER A 135 -59.43 -15.93 -29.50
C SER A 135 -59.86 -17.31 -30.02
N ASP A 136 -58.98 -18.32 -29.93
CA ASP A 136 -59.32 -19.67 -30.33
C ASP A 136 -60.32 -20.32 -29.36
N LEU A 137 -60.20 -20.06 -28.05
CA LEU A 137 -61.19 -20.47 -27.05
C LEU A 137 -62.55 -19.79 -27.29
N GLU A 138 -62.57 -18.47 -27.55
CA GLU A 138 -63.79 -17.75 -27.91
C GLU A 138 -64.48 -18.38 -29.14
N ARG A 139 -63.71 -18.75 -30.17
CA ARG A 139 -64.27 -19.44 -31.35
C ARG A 139 -64.84 -20.81 -31.03
N VAL A 140 -64.18 -21.58 -30.15
CA VAL A 140 -64.68 -22.89 -29.71
C VAL A 140 -65.97 -22.73 -28.92
N VAL A 141 -66.05 -21.73 -28.04
CA VAL A 141 -67.28 -21.38 -27.31
C VAL A 141 -68.39 -20.98 -28.26
N GLU A 142 -68.15 -20.06 -29.21
CA GLU A 142 -69.12 -19.69 -30.24
C GLU A 142 -69.59 -20.90 -31.06
N PHE A 143 -68.67 -21.80 -31.43
CA PHE A 143 -69.02 -23.03 -32.16
C PHE A 143 -69.88 -23.96 -31.30
N ALA A 144 -69.55 -24.13 -30.02
CA ALA A 144 -70.35 -24.93 -29.09
C ALA A 144 -71.76 -24.34 -28.88
N GLU A 145 -71.87 -23.02 -28.74
CA GLU A 145 -73.15 -22.31 -28.63
C GLU A 145 -73.99 -22.44 -29.91
N ARG A 146 -73.38 -22.31 -31.09
CA ARG A 146 -74.07 -22.56 -32.37
C ARG A 146 -74.54 -24.00 -32.49
N LYS A 147 -73.71 -24.98 -32.12
CA LYS A 147 -74.10 -26.39 -32.12
C LYS A 147 -75.28 -26.65 -31.19
N THR A 148 -75.29 -26.01 -30.02
CA THR A 148 -76.36 -26.14 -29.00
C THR A 148 -77.65 -25.45 -29.46
N ASN A 149 -77.56 -24.37 -30.23
CA ASN A 149 -78.70 -23.68 -30.80
C ASN A 149 -79.24 -24.35 -32.09
N GLU A 150 -78.41 -25.08 -32.83
CA GLU A 150 -78.82 -25.93 -33.97
C GLU A 150 -79.42 -27.26 -33.51
N SER A 151 -78.95 -27.83 -32.40
CA SER A 151 -79.60 -28.94 -31.72
C SER A 151 -80.74 -28.42 -30.82
N GLY A 152 -81.82 -27.97 -31.45
CA GLY A 152 -83.05 -27.61 -30.75
C GLY A 152 -83.38 -28.62 -29.64
N PHE A 153 -83.28 -28.17 -28.40
CA PHE A 153 -83.59 -28.93 -27.20
C PHE A 153 -85.05 -29.38 -27.26
N ARG A 154 -85.25 -30.66 -27.62
CA ARG A 154 -86.49 -31.40 -27.42
C ARG A 154 -86.13 -32.77 -26.88
N GLY A 155 -86.40 -32.97 -25.60
CA GLY A 155 -86.30 -34.28 -24.95
C GLY A 155 -85.39 -34.27 -23.74
N LEU A 156 -85.91 -33.75 -22.62
CA LEU A 156 -85.62 -34.38 -21.34
C LEU A 156 -86.31 -35.75 -21.37
N ASP A 157 -85.57 -36.76 -21.80
CA ASP A 157 -85.83 -38.12 -21.35
C ASP A 157 -84.61 -38.59 -20.57
N LYS A 158 -84.91 -39.01 -19.35
CA LYS A 158 -83.97 -39.54 -18.38
C LYS A 158 -83.27 -40.75 -18.99
N VAL A 159 -81.95 -40.70 -19.06
CA VAL A 159 -81.13 -41.89 -19.23
C VAL A 159 -80.15 -41.93 -18.07
N ASP A 160 -80.41 -42.91 -17.23
CA ASP A 160 -79.66 -43.55 -16.16
C ASP A 160 -78.19 -43.15 -15.95
N ASP A 161 -77.88 -43.05 -14.65
CA ASP A 161 -76.56 -43.10 -14.02
C ASP A 161 -75.70 -44.27 -14.53
N LYS A 162 -74.93 -44.02 -15.59
CA LYS A 162 -73.66 -44.71 -15.89
C LYS A 162 -72.62 -43.71 -16.39
N LYS A 163 -72.33 -42.71 -15.57
CA LYS A 163 -70.96 -42.23 -15.45
C LYS A 163 -70.35 -43.06 -14.32
N ASP A 164 -69.24 -43.75 -14.58
CA ASP A 164 -68.04 -43.59 -13.75
C ASP A 164 -66.84 -44.40 -14.25
N ASP A 165 -67.01 -45.52 -14.97
CA ASP A 165 -65.81 -46.35 -15.27
C ASP A 165 -64.84 -45.76 -16.31
N LEU A 166 -65.32 -45.20 -17.43
CA LEU A 166 -64.43 -44.74 -18.52
C LEU A 166 -63.72 -43.41 -18.24
N SER A 167 -64.31 -42.54 -17.42
CA SER A 167 -63.68 -41.27 -17.05
C SER A 167 -62.60 -41.46 -15.99
N GLU A 168 -62.78 -42.42 -15.08
CA GLU A 168 -61.76 -42.76 -14.08
C GLU A 168 -60.55 -43.45 -14.75
N GLU A 169 -60.79 -44.36 -15.69
CA GLU A 169 -59.71 -45.08 -16.41
C GLU A 169 -58.83 -44.12 -17.24
N ILE A 170 -59.42 -43.14 -17.92
CA ILE A 170 -58.66 -42.12 -18.68
C ILE A 170 -57.89 -41.18 -17.73
N ILE A 171 -58.45 -40.85 -16.57
CA ILE A 171 -57.78 -39.98 -15.59
C ILE A 171 -56.61 -40.74 -14.92
N GLU A 172 -56.76 -42.03 -14.66
CA GLU A 172 -55.73 -42.89 -14.08
C GLU A 172 -54.55 -43.08 -15.06
N GLU A 173 -54.83 -43.31 -16.35
CA GLU A 173 -53.80 -43.41 -17.40
C GLU A 173 -53.00 -42.10 -17.55
N ILE A 174 -53.67 -40.94 -17.50
CA ILE A 174 -53.00 -39.62 -17.56
C ILE A 174 -52.15 -39.38 -16.31
N MET A 175 -52.60 -39.81 -15.13
CA MET A 175 -51.86 -39.64 -13.87
C MET A 175 -50.61 -40.54 -13.81
N GLU A 176 -50.70 -41.79 -14.28
CA GLU A 176 -49.54 -42.68 -14.39
C GLU A 176 -48.48 -42.14 -15.37
N GLU A 177 -48.89 -41.60 -16.52
CA GLU A 177 -47.96 -41.04 -17.51
C GLU A 177 -47.23 -39.79 -16.98
N TYR A 178 -47.89 -38.99 -16.13
CA TYR A 178 -47.27 -37.82 -15.49
C TYR A 178 -46.27 -38.21 -14.39
N ALA A 179 -46.58 -39.22 -13.56
CA ALA A 179 -45.68 -39.69 -12.52
C ALA A 179 -44.39 -40.31 -13.08
N ALA A 180 -44.50 -41.09 -14.16
CA ALA A 180 -43.32 -41.68 -14.81
C ALA A 180 -42.38 -40.63 -15.43
N LYS A 181 -42.91 -39.49 -15.87
CA LYS A 181 -42.12 -38.37 -16.42
C LYS A 181 -41.43 -37.53 -15.35
N THR A 182 -41.97 -37.47 -14.13
CA THR A 182 -41.31 -36.77 -13.02
C THR A 182 -40.13 -37.55 -12.45
N ASP A 183 -40.22 -38.89 -12.39
CA ASP A 183 -39.14 -39.73 -11.86
C ASP A 183 -37.94 -39.82 -12.81
N THR A 184 -38.18 -39.78 -14.13
CA THR A 184 -37.10 -39.80 -15.14
C THR A 184 -36.31 -38.48 -15.22
N GLN A 185 -36.86 -37.35 -14.76
CA GLN A 185 -36.15 -36.07 -14.70
C GLN A 185 -35.29 -35.92 -13.44
N THR A 186 -35.57 -36.65 -12.36
CA THR A 186 -34.76 -36.59 -11.13
C THR A 186 -33.53 -37.50 -11.15
N GLU A 187 -33.49 -38.53 -11.99
CA GLU A 187 -32.31 -39.44 -12.10
C GLU A 187 -31.24 -38.97 -13.10
N THR A 188 -31.43 -37.83 -13.78
CA THR A 188 -30.45 -37.30 -14.75
C THR A 188 -29.66 -36.08 -14.26
N GLU A 189 -29.80 -35.67 -12.99
CA GLU A 189 -29.07 -34.53 -12.40
C GLU A 189 -28.26 -34.86 -11.11
N GLU A 190 -27.78 -36.10 -10.95
CA GLU A 190 -26.64 -36.40 -10.03
C GLU A 190 -25.35 -36.79 -10.78
#